data_AF-A0A4Y1ZEA1-F1
#
_entry.id   AF-A0A4Y1ZEA1-F1
#
_cell.length_a   1.000
_cell.length_b   1.000
_cell.length_c   1.000
_cell.angle_alpha   90.00
_cell.angle_beta   90.00
_cell.angle_gamma   90.00
#
_symmetry.space_group_name_H-M   'P 1'
#
loop_
_entity.id
_entity.type
_entity.pdbx_description
1 polymer ?
#
loop_
_entity_poly.entity_id
_entity_poly.type
_entity_poly.pdbx_seq_one_letter_code
_entity_poly.pdbx_strand_id
1 'polypeptide(L)'
;MIYGDGDQTRDFIFVEDVARAVVAGLSVKENLCVNVSSQTAISINDLFQLMKDVSGSDLEVYYGPKRSGDIRHSMLSNEKAKELLHWKPEVSLKDGLRMTLRALKRRKREAV
;
A
#
# COMPACT_ATOMS: atom_id res chain seq x y z
N MET A 1 -12.40 9.19 -9.27
CA MET A 1 -13.51 9.29 -8.30
C MET A 1 -13.01 8.83 -6.94
N ILE A 2 -13.20 9.64 -5.90
CA ILE A 2 -12.99 9.30 -4.48
C ILE A 2 -14.37 9.19 -3.83
N TYR A 3 -14.62 8.20 -2.99
CA TYR A 3 -15.88 8.06 -2.27
C TYR A 3 -15.75 8.68 -0.88
N GLY A 4 -16.65 9.60 -0.52
CA GLY A 4 -16.56 10.38 0.71
C GLY A 4 -15.71 11.64 0.56
N ASP A 5 -15.17 12.11 1.69
CA ASP A 5 -14.35 13.32 1.82
C ASP A 5 -12.88 13.11 1.39
N GLY A 6 -12.42 11.87 1.30
CA GLY A 6 -11.04 11.51 0.98
C GLY A 6 -10.09 11.51 2.18
N ASP A 7 -10.60 11.87 3.37
CA ASP A 7 -9.85 11.93 4.63
C ASP A 7 -9.75 10.58 5.33
N GLN A 8 -10.40 9.53 4.79
CA GLN A 8 -10.17 8.19 5.26
C GLN A 8 -8.71 7.78 5.00
N THR A 9 -8.10 7.10 5.98
CA THR A 9 -6.69 6.75 5.90
C THR A 9 -6.47 5.25 5.71
N ARG A 10 -5.42 4.91 4.99
CA ARG A 10 -5.01 3.53 4.69
C ARG A 10 -3.52 3.35 4.90
N ASP A 11 -3.15 2.12 5.20
CA ASP A 11 -1.77 1.63 5.27
C ASP A 11 -1.49 0.82 4.00
N PHE A 12 -0.60 1.35 3.16
CA PHE A 12 -0.20 0.73 1.90
C PHE A 12 1.19 0.15 2.04
N ILE A 13 1.36 -1.10 1.62
CA ILE A 13 2.63 -1.80 1.61
C ILE A 13 2.94 -2.30 0.19
N PHE A 14 4.21 -2.27 -0.18
CA PHE A 14 4.65 -2.77 -1.48
C PHE A 14 4.71 -4.31 -1.49
N VAL A 15 4.34 -4.91 -2.62
CA VAL A 15 4.18 -6.37 -2.74
C VAL A 15 5.47 -7.15 -2.47
N GLU A 16 6.64 -6.59 -2.79
CA GLU A 16 7.93 -7.26 -2.50
C GLU A 16 8.23 -7.29 -1.00
N ASP A 17 7.82 -6.28 -0.24
CA ASP A 17 7.93 -6.30 1.23
C ASP A 17 7.06 -7.42 1.81
N VAL A 18 5.86 -7.60 1.27
CA VAL A 18 4.97 -8.73 1.64
C VAL A 18 5.61 -10.08 1.29
N ALA A 19 6.21 -10.20 0.11
CA ALA A 19 6.90 -11.42 -0.30
C ALA A 19 8.08 -11.75 0.63
N ARG A 20 8.88 -10.75 1.04
CA ARG A 20 9.96 -10.96 2.03
C ARG A 20 9.43 -11.44 3.38
N ALA A 21 8.26 -10.94 3.83
CA ALA A 21 7.64 -11.41 5.07
C ALA A 21 7.20 -12.89 4.96
N VAL A 22 6.60 -13.27 3.83
CA VAL A 22 6.22 -14.66 3.57
C VAL A 22 7.44 -15.58 3.57
N VAL A 23 8.53 -15.18 2.89
CA VAL A 23 9.78 -15.94 2.86
C VAL A 23 10.39 -16.08 4.26
N ALA A 24 10.40 -15.01 5.07
CA ALA A 24 10.87 -15.08 6.45
C ALA A 24 10.04 -16.06 7.29
N GLY A 25 8.72 -16.06 7.08
CA GLY A 25 7.79 -16.98 7.77
C GLY A 25 8.05 -18.47 7.47
N LEU A 26 8.67 -18.82 6.35
CA LEU A 26 9.01 -20.22 6.02
C LEU A 26 10.01 -20.85 6.99
N SER A 27 10.77 -20.03 7.72
CA SER A 27 11.73 -20.51 8.72
C SER A 27 11.11 -20.80 10.09
N VAL A 28 9.86 -20.39 10.32
CA VAL A 28 9.17 -20.52 11.61
C VAL A 28 8.53 -21.90 11.71
N LYS A 29 8.72 -22.57 12.86
CA LYS A 29 8.24 -23.94 13.08
C LYS A 29 6.84 -24.00 13.69
N GLU A 30 6.43 -22.98 14.45
CA GLU A 30 5.08 -22.89 15.01
C GLU A 30 4.12 -22.11 14.10
N ASN A 31 2.82 -22.28 14.35
CA ASN A 31 1.80 -21.43 13.74
C ASN A 31 1.98 -19.98 14.23
N LEU A 32 2.03 -19.06 13.28
CA LEU A 32 2.26 -17.65 13.54
C LEU A 32 1.17 -16.78 12.92
N CYS A 33 0.71 -15.78 13.66
CA CYS A 33 -0.19 -14.74 13.17
C CYS A 33 0.45 -13.36 13.43
N VAL A 34 0.83 -12.67 12.35
CA VAL A 34 1.44 -11.34 12.38
C VAL A 34 0.83 -10.45 11.30
N ASN A 35 0.84 -9.14 11.54
CA ASN A 35 0.51 -8.16 10.51
C ASN A 35 1.74 -7.86 9.66
N VAL A 36 1.54 -7.74 8.36
CA VAL A 36 2.54 -7.30 7.39
C VAL A 36 2.06 -5.97 6.83
N SER A 37 2.71 -4.87 7.21
CA SER A 37 2.24 -3.51 6.91
C SER A 37 3.37 -2.50 6.85
N SER A 38 3.09 -1.29 6.36
CA SER A 38 4.04 -0.18 6.42
C SER A 38 4.03 0.52 7.78
N GLN A 39 3.01 0.27 8.61
CA GLN A 39 2.75 0.94 9.89
C GLN A 39 2.68 2.48 9.73
N THR A 40 2.35 2.94 8.52
CA THR A 40 2.21 4.34 8.16
C THR A 40 0.83 4.54 7.55
N ALA A 41 0.13 5.59 7.97
CA ALA A 41 -1.16 5.97 7.43
C ALA A 41 -1.02 7.12 6.41
N ILE A 42 -1.81 7.06 5.34
CA ILE A 42 -1.97 8.16 4.36
C ILE A 42 -3.47 8.35 4.06
N SER A 43 -3.91 9.59 3.89
CA SER A 43 -5.28 9.87 3.43
C SER A 43 -5.45 9.50 1.95
N ILE A 44 -6.68 9.29 1.49
CA ILE A 44 -6.93 9.06 0.06
C ILE A 44 -6.62 10.32 -0.77
N ASN A 45 -6.82 11.51 -0.19
CA ASN A 45 -6.45 12.78 -0.81
C ASN A 45 -4.93 12.90 -1.03
N ASP A 46 -4.14 12.60 0.01
CA ASP A 46 -2.67 12.65 -0.09
C ASP A 46 -2.13 11.56 -1.03
N LEU A 47 -2.72 10.36 -0.99
CA LEU A 47 -2.39 9.29 -1.93
C LEU A 47 -2.66 9.74 -3.37
N PHE A 48 -3.79 10.38 -3.63
CA PHE A 48 -4.16 10.88 -4.95
C PHE A 48 -3.14 11.91 -5.46
N GLN A 49 -2.73 12.88 -4.62
CA GLN A 49 -1.69 13.85 -4.99
C GLN A 49 -0.35 13.16 -5.27
N LEU A 50 0.07 12.23 -4.42
CA LEU A 50 1.31 11.47 -4.63
C LEU A 50 1.27 10.67 -5.94
N MET A 51 0.12 10.09 -6.29
CA MET A 51 -0.08 9.41 -7.56
C MET A 51 -0.02 10.37 -8.76
N LYS A 52 -0.61 11.57 -8.67
CA LYS A 52 -0.48 12.61 -9.70
C LYS A 52 1.00 12.97 -9.91
N ASP A 53 1.73 13.25 -8.83
CA ASP A 53 3.15 13.60 -8.87
C ASP A 53 4.01 12.50 -9.51
N VAL A 54 3.79 11.24 -9.12
CA VAL A 54 4.56 10.09 -9.63
C VAL A 54 4.23 9.80 -11.10
N SER A 55 2.98 10.01 -11.51
CA SER A 55 2.52 9.73 -12.88
C SER A 55 2.73 10.88 -13.85
N GLY A 56 2.88 12.11 -13.36
CA GLY A 56 2.84 13.33 -14.16
C GLY A 56 1.43 13.63 -14.70
N SER A 57 0.38 13.16 -14.00
CA SER A 57 -1.00 13.31 -14.43
C SER A 57 -1.63 14.60 -13.94
N ASP A 58 -2.44 15.22 -14.79
CA ASP A 58 -3.26 16.41 -14.55
C ASP A 58 -4.72 16.06 -14.18
N LEU A 59 -5.01 14.79 -13.85
CA LEU A 59 -6.38 14.36 -13.56
C LEU A 59 -6.98 15.13 -12.39
N GLU A 60 -8.24 15.50 -12.55
CA GLU A 60 -9.05 16.12 -11.50
C GLU A 60 -9.81 15.08 -10.69
N VAL A 61 -10.00 15.40 -9.41
CA VAL A 61 -10.73 14.55 -8.48
C VAL A 61 -12.24 14.77 -8.62
N TYR A 62 -13.00 13.69 -8.59
CA TYR A 62 -14.45 13.72 -8.45
C TYR A 62 -14.85 13.01 -7.17
N TYR A 63 -15.57 13.69 -6.28
CA TYR A 63 -16.04 13.12 -5.02
C TYR A 63 -17.45 12.54 -5.18
N GLY A 64 -17.62 11.31 -4.71
CA GLY A 64 -18.89 10.59 -4.68
C GLY A 64 -19.41 10.36 -3.27
N PRO A 65 -20.62 9.77 -3.14
CA PRO A 65 -21.20 9.46 -1.84
C PRO A 65 -20.29 8.52 -1.03
N LYS A 66 -20.34 8.66 0.30
CA LYS A 66 -19.58 7.78 1.20
C LYS A 66 -20.08 6.34 1.07
N ARG A 67 -19.16 5.37 1.07
CA ARG A 67 -19.51 3.94 1.03
C ARG A 67 -19.97 3.49 2.41
N SER A 68 -21.13 2.83 2.48
CA SER A 68 -21.60 2.22 3.73
C SER A 68 -20.62 1.13 4.17
N GLY A 69 -20.30 1.09 5.47
CA GLY A 69 -19.35 0.13 6.03
C GLY A 69 -17.86 0.44 5.80
N ASP A 70 -17.52 1.57 5.18
CA ASP A 70 -16.12 1.92 4.94
C ASP A 70 -15.40 2.30 6.24
N ILE A 71 -14.27 1.64 6.52
CA ILE A 71 -13.45 1.92 7.69
C ILE A 71 -12.80 3.29 7.50
N ARG A 72 -12.97 4.20 8.47
CA ARG A 72 -12.40 5.55 8.35
C ARG A 72 -10.87 5.55 8.47
N HIS A 73 -10.31 4.82 9.42
CA HIS A 73 -8.86 4.74 9.63
C HIS A 73 -8.42 3.29 9.72
N SER A 74 -7.47 2.89 8.87
CA SER A 74 -6.93 1.54 8.83
C SER A 74 -5.41 1.60 8.76
N MET A 75 -4.75 1.25 9.87
CA MET A 75 -3.31 1.12 9.99
C MET A 75 -3.00 -0.05 10.90
N LEU A 76 -1.97 -0.83 10.55
CA LEU A 76 -1.62 -2.04 11.29
C LEU A 76 -0.27 -1.86 11.96
N SER A 77 -0.16 -2.32 13.20
CA SER A 77 1.13 -2.49 13.86
C SER A 77 1.80 -3.78 13.38
N ASN A 78 3.04 -3.67 12.89
CA ASN A 78 3.86 -4.80 12.42
C ASN A 78 4.95 -5.20 13.44
N GLU A 79 4.83 -4.77 14.71
CA GLU A 79 5.86 -5.04 15.74
C GLU A 79 6.14 -6.54 15.89
N LYS A 80 5.11 -7.39 15.91
CA LYS A 80 5.30 -8.85 15.96
C LYS A 80 6.08 -9.40 14.76
N ALA A 81 5.93 -8.81 13.57
CA ALA A 81 6.71 -9.24 12.41
C ALA A 81 8.19 -8.83 12.54
N LYS A 82 8.48 -7.66 13.12
CA LYS A 82 9.86 -7.24 13.42
C LYS A 82 10.52 -8.16 14.44
N GLU A 83 9.79 -8.49 15.52
CA GLU A 83 10.31 -9.32 16.60
C GLU A 83 10.48 -10.78 16.18
N LEU A 84 9.46 -11.38 15.56
CA LEU A 84 9.40 -12.83 15.33
C LEU A 84 9.94 -13.25 13.96
N LEU A 85 9.93 -12.36 12.97
CA LEU A 85 10.42 -12.65 11.61
C LEU A 85 11.70 -11.88 11.25
N HIS A 86 12.18 -11.01 12.14
CA HIS A 86 13.28 -10.07 11.84
C HIS A 86 13.03 -9.27 10.55
N TRP A 87 11.76 -8.98 10.27
CA TRP A 87 11.30 -8.37 9.04
C TRP A 87 10.84 -6.93 9.27
N LYS A 88 11.10 -6.05 8.30
CA LYS A 88 10.51 -4.71 8.23
C LYS A 88 10.26 -4.33 6.76
N PRO A 89 9.27 -3.46 6.47
CA PRO A 89 9.11 -2.91 5.13
C PRO A 89 10.35 -2.08 4.76
N GLU A 90 10.76 -2.14 3.49
CA GLU A 90 11.93 -1.41 3.00
C GLU A 90 11.57 -0.43 1.88
N VAL A 91 10.42 -0.63 1.22
CA VAL A 91 10.02 0.19 0.08
C VAL A 91 9.08 1.30 0.53
N SER A 92 9.49 2.54 0.27
CA SER A 92 8.63 3.70 0.51
C SER A 92 7.39 3.65 -0.40
N LEU A 93 6.27 4.24 0.04
CA LEU A 93 5.06 4.32 -0.78
C LEU A 93 5.33 4.97 -2.15
N LYS A 94 6.14 6.04 -2.18
CA LYS A 94 6.50 6.76 -3.41
C LYS A 94 7.27 5.88 -4.39
N ASP A 95 8.24 5.11 -3.90
CA ASP A 95 9.04 4.23 -4.75
C ASP A 95 8.24 3.00 -5.20
N GLY A 96 7.42 2.43 -4.32
CA GLY A 96 6.48 1.37 -4.67
C GLY A 96 5.49 1.80 -5.77
N LEU A 97 4.98 3.04 -5.72
CA LEU A 97 4.13 3.60 -6.78
C LEU A 97 4.89 3.76 -8.11
N ARG A 98 6.14 4.25 -8.08
CA ARG A 98 6.97 4.37 -9.29
C ARG A 98 7.25 3.01 -9.94
N MET A 99 7.61 2.01 -9.13
CA MET A 99 7.84 0.63 -9.59
C MET A 99 6.56 0.03 -10.17
N THR A 100 5.42 0.21 -9.49
CA THR A 100 4.11 -0.25 -9.96
C THR A 100 3.74 0.38 -11.29
N LEU A 101 3.91 1.70 -11.44
CA LEU A 101 3.64 2.41 -12.70
C LEU A 101 4.54 1.92 -13.84
N ARG A 102 5.83 1.70 -13.57
CA ARG A 102 6.77 1.14 -14.56
C ARG A 102 6.34 -0.25 -15.01
N ALA A 103 5.94 -1.12 -14.07
CA ALA A 103 5.44 -2.46 -14.39
C ALA A 103 4.16 -2.43 -15.24
N LEU A 104 3.22 -1.53 -14.93
CA LEU A 104 1.99 -1.32 -15.72
C LEU A 104 2.30 -0.85 -17.14
N LYS A 105 3.23 0.10 -17.31
CA LYS A 105 3.66 0.59 -18.63
C LYS A 105 4.31 -0.53 -19.47
N ARG A 106 5.11 -1.40 -18.85
CA ARG A 106 5.72 -2.55 -19.55
C ARG A 106 4.66 -3.53 -20.04
N ARG A 107 3.72 -3.93 -19.17
CA ARG A 107 2.63 -4.86 -19.53
C ARG A 107 1.78 -4.36 -20.70
N LYS A 108 1.50 -3.04 -20.76
CA LYS A 108 0.78 -2.45 -21.89
C LYS A 108 1.54 -2.52 -23.21
N ARG A 109 2.87 -2.51 -23.20
CA ARG A 109 3.69 -2.63 -24.42
C ARG A 109 3.83 -4.06 -24.91
N GLU A 110 3.78 -5.04 -24.00
CA GLU A 110 3.86 -6.47 -24.33
C GLU A 110 2.53 -7.04 -24.84
N ALA A 111 1.42 -6.33 -24.60
CA ALA A 111 0.07 -6.71 -25.02
C ALA A 111 -0.37 -6.09 -26.37
N VAL A 112 0.54 -5.37 -27.05
CA VAL A 112 0.35 -4.73 -28.37
C VAL A 112 1.36 -5.32 -29.33
#